data_AF-A0A9E3R2T6-F1
#
_entry.id   AF-A0A9E3R2T6-F1
#
_cell.length_a   1.000
_cell.length_b   1.000
_cell.length_c   1.000
_cell.angle_alpha   90.00
_cell.angle_beta   90.00
_cell.angle_gamma   90.00
#
_symmetry.space_group_name_H-M   'P 1'
#
loop_
_entity.id
_entity.type
_entity.pdbx_description
1 polymer ?
#
loop_
_entity_poly.entity_id
_entity_poly.type
_entity_poly.pdbx_seq_one_letter_code
_entity_poly.pdbx_strand_id
1 'polypeptide(L)' 'MSELDLSKVDRRIVERLIRSGQVDEKAWEKHLKSLSDSADRAVPVESALDNEDIDDEDDAED' A
#
# COMPACT_ATOMS: atom_id res chain seq x y z
N MET A 1 8.73 26.46 7.10
CA MET A 1 7.86 25.27 7.00
C MET A 1 8.76 24.10 6.69
N SER A 2 8.67 23.02 7.45
CA SER A 2 9.43 21.81 7.19
C SER A 2 9.01 21.24 5.83
N GLU A 3 9.97 20.91 4.98
CA GLU A 3 9.70 20.32 3.66
C GLU A 3 9.05 18.95 3.85
N LEU A 4 7.90 18.73 3.22
CA LEU A 4 7.14 17.48 3.35
C LEU A 4 7.84 16.39 2.54
N ASP A 5 8.27 15.33 3.21
CA ASP A 5 8.85 14.16 2.56
C ASP A 5 7.73 13.30 1.94
N LEU A 6 7.53 13.44 0.63
CA LEU A 6 6.49 12.72 -0.13
C LEU A 6 6.63 11.19 -0.07
N SER A 7 7.82 10.65 0.24
CA SER A 7 8.04 9.21 0.38
C SER A 7 7.43 8.62 1.66
N LYS A 8 7.12 9.47 2.65
CA LYS A 8 6.59 9.07 3.96
C LYS A 8 5.09 9.33 4.11
N VAL A 9 4.43 9.78 3.06
CA VAL A 9 3.04 10.22 3.12
C VAL A 9 2.18 9.29 2.26
N ASP A 10 1.08 8.81 2.83
CA ASP A 10 0.09 8.04 2.09
C ASP A 10 -0.49 8.86 0.93
N ARG A 11 -0.71 8.21 -0.21
CA ARG A 11 -1.25 8.83 -1.43
C ARG A 11 -2.52 9.65 -1.16
N ARG A 12 -3.44 9.17 -0.33
CA ARG A 12 -4.71 9.86 -0.04
C ARG A 12 -4.48 11.15 0.75
N ILE A 13 -3.45 11.17 1.59
CA ILE A 13 -3.05 12.36 2.33
C ILE A 13 -2.44 13.37 1.36
N VAL A 14 -1.56 12.94 0.45
CA VAL A 14 -1.00 13.84 -0.57
C VAL A 14 -2.10 14.46 -1.44
N GLU A 15 -3.07 13.66 -1.92
CA GLU A 15 -4.21 14.15 -2.69
C GLU A 15 -5.05 15.18 -1.92
N ARG A 16 -5.23 14.99 -0.61
CA ARG A 16 -5.89 15.98 0.26
C ARG A 16 -5.06 17.27 0.38
N LEU A 17 -3.74 17.14 0.53
CA LEU A 17 -2.83 18.27 0.67
C LEU A 17 -2.70 19.08 -0.64
N ILE A 18 -2.85 18.43 -1.80
CA ILE A 18 -2.97 19.12 -3.09
C ILE A 18 -4.24 19.95 -3.11
N ARG A 19 -5.39 19.39 -2.69
CA ARG A 19 -6.67 20.14 -2.61
C ARG A 19 -6.62 21.31 -1.63
N SER A 20 -5.83 21.22 -0.56
CA SER A 20 -5.63 22.33 0.39
C SER A 20 -4.53 23.31 -0.04
N GLY A 21 -3.86 23.08 -1.18
CA GLY A 21 -2.79 23.94 -1.70
C GLY A 21 -1.45 23.83 -0.96
N GLN A 22 -1.29 22.81 -0.10
CA GLN A 22 -0.07 22.58 0.67
C GLN A 22 0.97 21.75 -0.09
N VAL A 23 0.55 21.04 -1.14
CA VAL A 23 1.43 20.27 -2.04
C VAL A 23 1.18 20.71 -3.47
N ASP A 24 2.24 20.95 -4.23
CA ASP A 24 2.17 21.20 -5.66
C ASP A 24 1.88 19.88 -6.40
N GLU A 25 0.83 19.88 -7.22
CA GLU A 25 0.44 18.77 -8.08
C GLU A 25 1.59 18.32 -8.99
N LYS A 26 2.36 19.27 -9.54
CA LYS A 26 3.50 18.95 -10.42
C LYS A 26 4.64 18.25 -9.67
N ALA A 27 4.87 18.65 -8.41
CA ALA A 27 5.86 18.00 -7.56
C ALA A 27 5.45 16.56 -7.25
N TRP A 28 4.17 16.33 -6.98
CA TRP A 28 3.61 14.99 -6.77
C TRP A 28 3.72 14.12 -8.02
N GLU A 29 3.38 14.63 -9.21
CA GLU A 29 3.55 13.90 -10.46
C GLU A 29 5.00 13.51 -10.73
N LYS A 30 5.95 14.42 -10.49
CA LYS A 30 7.38 14.14 -10.65
C LYS A 30 7.85 13.06 -9.69
N HIS A 31 7.36 13.08 -8.45
CA HIS A 31 7.65 12.03 -7.46
C HIS A 31 7.13 10.67 -7.93
N LEU A 32 5.86 10.58 -8.36
CA LEU A 32 5.29 9.33 -8.88
C LEU A 32 6.09 8.77 -10.06
N LYS A 33 6.51 9.62 -10.99
CA LYS A 33 7.35 9.23 -12.15
C LYS A 33 8.76 8.78 -11.75
N SER A 34 9.23 9.14 -10.56
CA SER A 34 10.54 8.71 -10.05
C SER A 34 10.51 7.35 -9.35
N LEU A 35 9.32 6.82 -9.04
CA LEU A 35 9.18 5.50 -8.43
C LEU A 35 9.53 4.41 -9.45
N SER A 36 10.30 3.42 -9.01
CA SER A 36 10.59 2.24 -9.82
C SER A 36 9.34 1.39 -10.00
N ASP A 37 9.12 0.91 -11.22
CA ASP A 37 8.16 -0.16 -11.43
C ASP A 37 8.59 -1.38 -10.59
N SER A 38 7.69 -1.82 -9.72
CA SER A 38 7.95 -2.94 -8.80
C SER A 38 7.19 -4.19 -9.21
N ALA A 39 6.48 -4.18 -10.35
CA ALA A 39 5.79 -5.35 -10.88
C ALA A 39 6.78 -6.51 -11.14
N ASP A 40 7.97 -6.21 -11.63
CA ASP A 40 9.03 -7.20 -11.87
C ASP A 40 9.59 -7.83 -10.57
N ARG A 41 9.27 -7.24 -9.41
CA ARG A 41 9.67 -7.73 -8.08
C ARG A 41 8.55 -8.47 -7.36
N ALA A 42 7.42 -8.70 -8.03
CA ALA A 42 6.32 -9.45 -7.44
C ALA A 42 6.77 -10.90 -7.20
N VAL A 43 6.72 -11.33 -5.94
CA VAL A 43 6.86 -12.74 -5.56
C VAL A 43 5.48 -13.29 -5.19
N PRO A 44 5.20 -14.56 -5.47
CA PRO A 44 4.02 -15.23 -4.93
C PRO A 44 4.01 -15.08 -3.41
N VAL A 45 2.87 -14.68 -2.86
CA VAL A 45 2.67 -14.65 -1.42
C VAL A 45 2.11 -16.01 -1.03
N GLU A 46 2.83 -16.75 -0.19
CA GLU A 46 2.29 -17.96 0.43
C GLU A 46 1.16 -17.54 1.39
N SER A 47 -0.04 -18.05 1.13
CA SER A 47 -1.20 -17.86 1.99
C SER A 47 -1.37 -19.10 2.85
N ALA A 48 -1.55 -18.91 4.16
CA ALA A 48 -1.85 -20.02 5.07
C ALA A 48 -3.14 -20.78 4.68
N LEU A 49 -4.04 -20.14 3.92
CA LEU A 49 -5.25 -20.78 3.37
C LEU A 49 -4.98 -21.83 2.29
N ASP A 50 -3.78 -21.85 1.71
CA ASP A 50 -3.44 -22.78 0.61
C ASP A 50 -2.84 -24.10 1.12
N ASN A 51 -2.66 -24.23 2.45
CA ASN A 51 -1.99 -25.38 3.06
C ASN A 51 -2.72 -25.88 4.32
N GLU A 52 -4.05 -25.92 4.26
CA GLU A 52 -4.89 -26.58 5.26
C GLU A 52 -5.81 -27.58 4.54
N ASP A 53 -5.50 -28.88 4.68
CA ASP A 53 -6.55 -29.85 4.95
C ASP A 53 -7.28 -29.30 6.18
N ILE A 54 -8.36 -28.54 5.94
CA ILE A 54 -9.26 -28.09 6.99
C ILE A 54 -9.96 -29.36 7.47
N ASP A 55 -9.40 -29.98 8.51
CA ASP A 55 -10.03 -31.08 9.23
C ASP A 55 -11.17 -30.46 10.05
N ASP A 56 -12.36 -30.42 9.44
CA ASP A 56 -13.64 -30.05 10.06
C ASP A 56 -14.06 -31.11 11.12
N GLU A 57 -13.20 -31.42 12.10
CA GLU A 57 -13.62 -32.11 13.33
C GLU A 57 -14.14 -31.06 14.33
N ASP A 58 -15.33 -30.53 14.01
CA ASP A 58 -16.19 -29.81 14.94
C ASP A 58 -16.67 -30.82 16.01
N ASP A 59 -15.89 -30.95 17.08
CA ASP A 59 -16.21 -31.72 18.29
C ASP A 59 -17.39 -31.05 19.03
N ALA A 60 -18.61 -31.36 18.57
CA ALA A 60 -19.85 -31.05 19.27
C ALA A 60 -20.12 -32.15 20.31
N GLU A 61 -19.56 -31.98 21.52
CA GLU A 61 -19.93 -32.75 22.71
C GLU A 61 -21.43 -32.52 23.07
N ASP A 62 -22.21 -33.61 23.25
CA ASP A 62 -23.55 -33.65 23.88
C ASP A 62 -23.44 -34.05 25.37
#